data_AF-A0A2N1NCA0-F1
#
_entry.id   AF-A0A2N1NCA0-F1
#
_cell.length_a   1.000
_cell.length_b   1.000
_cell.length_c   1.000
_cell.angle_alpha   90.00
_cell.angle_beta   90.00
_cell.angle_gamma   90.00
#
_symmetry.space_group_name_H-M   'P 1'
#
loop_
_entity.id
_entity.type
_entity.pdbx_description
1 polymer ?
#
loop_
_entity_poly.entity_id
_entity_poly.type
_entity_poly.pdbx_seq_one_letter_code
_entity_poly.pdbx_strand_id
1 'polypeptide(L)'
;MSIQESLILSAAKFTKNILVNRITININNTQSRNTLHHGRCVLGIGNKLITPLPVMINRRETGSIKLKSTIKKAYGIITYEIDDKCEGSLPLLLIVGWKISIIGKNKWFVFIGCETDSDFPDERSIKKYLKENGSTGSNTFDFEAHSTTINGSINDG
;
A
#
# COMPACT_ATOMS: atom_id res chain seq x y z
N MET A 1 36.98 29.53 12.49
CA MET A 1 35.90 28.70 11.89
C MET A 1 36.59 27.52 11.24
N SER A 2 36.58 26.37 11.91
CA SER A 2 37.39 25.21 11.48
C SER A 2 36.71 24.52 10.30
N ILE A 3 37.50 23.92 9.41
CA ILE A 3 37.02 23.15 8.24
C ILE A 3 36.07 22.02 8.68
N GLN A 4 36.17 21.55 9.92
CA GLN A 4 35.33 20.53 10.50
C GLN A 4 33.90 21.03 10.80
N GLU A 5 33.73 22.27 11.26
CA GLU A 5 32.40 22.87 11.49
C GLU A 5 31.65 23.13 10.18
N SER A 6 32.36 23.52 9.10
CA SER A 6 31.75 23.72 7.78
C SER A 6 31.36 22.40 7.09
N LEU A 7 32.14 21.33 7.30
CA LEU A 7 31.80 19.98 6.86
C LEU A 7 30.58 19.41 7.61
N ILE A 8 30.48 19.65 8.92
CA ILE A 8 29.32 19.23 9.72
C ILE A 8 28.07 20.03 9.33
N LEU A 9 28.17 21.34 9.12
CA LEU A 9 27.04 22.16 8.65
C LEU A 9 26.62 21.81 7.21
N SER A 10 27.54 21.43 6.34
CA SER A 10 27.22 21.04 4.96
C SER A 10 26.58 19.65 4.90
N ALA A 11 27.03 18.69 5.71
CA ALA A 11 26.36 17.40 5.89
C ALA A 11 24.96 17.54 6.50
N ALA A 12 24.80 18.41 7.50
CA ALA A 12 23.50 18.72 8.13
C ALA A 12 22.55 19.52 7.21
N LYS A 13 23.07 20.29 6.25
CA LYS A 13 22.26 20.95 5.21
C LYS A 13 21.80 19.98 4.11
N PHE A 14 22.55 18.92 3.84
CA PHE A 14 22.19 17.90 2.84
C PHE A 14 21.11 16.92 3.31
N THR A 15 20.86 16.84 4.62
CA THR A 15 19.75 16.10 5.23
C THR A 15 18.49 16.95 5.42
N LYS A 16 18.27 17.97 4.58
CA LYS A 16 16.89 18.39 4.31
C LYS A 16 16.13 17.13 3.90
N ASN A 17 14.99 16.85 4.53
CA ASN A 17 14.07 15.80 4.10
C ASN A 17 13.69 16.08 2.63
N ILE A 18 14.49 15.59 1.68
CA ILE A 18 14.19 15.68 0.27
C ILE A 18 13.00 14.77 0.10
N LEU A 19 11.83 15.37 -0.05
CA LEU A 19 10.65 14.66 -0.44
C LEU A 19 10.92 14.11 -1.83
N VAL A 20 11.07 12.80 -1.93
CA VAL A 20 11.40 12.16 -3.21
C VAL A 20 10.13 11.79 -3.94
N ASN A 21 9.14 11.22 -3.24
CA ASN A 21 7.87 10.81 -3.83
C ASN A 21 6.68 11.21 -2.95
N ARG A 22 5.57 11.57 -3.60
CA ARG A 22 4.23 11.64 -3.00
C ARG A 22 3.39 10.52 -3.58
N ILE A 23 2.81 9.71 -2.70
CA ILE A 23 1.97 8.58 -3.10
C ILE A 23 0.57 8.86 -2.57
N THR A 24 -0.44 8.75 -3.42
CA THR A 24 -1.84 8.79 -3.01
C THR A 24 -2.46 7.45 -3.38
N ILE A 25 -3.11 6.82 -2.41
CA ILE A 25 -3.84 5.56 -2.63
C ILE A 25 -5.29 5.84 -2.31
N ASN A 26 -6.17 5.49 -3.25
CA ASN A 26 -7.60 5.62 -3.12
C ASN A 26 -8.23 4.23 -3.17
N ILE A 27 -9.05 3.91 -2.18
CA ILE A 27 -9.83 2.68 -2.11
C ILE A 27 -11.28 3.09 -2.27
N ASN A 28 -11.81 2.88 -3.47
CA ASN A 28 -13.17 3.22 -3.80
C ASN A 28 -14.09 2.04 -3.46
N ASN A 29 -14.82 2.17 -2.35
CA ASN A 29 -15.77 1.17 -1.88
C ASN A 29 -17.21 1.47 -2.33
N THR A 30 -17.38 2.30 -3.37
CA THR A 30 -18.71 2.81 -3.73
C THR A 30 -19.67 1.77 -4.29
N GLN A 31 -19.11 0.75 -4.94
CA GLN A 31 -19.86 -0.34 -5.58
C GLN A 31 -19.98 -1.59 -4.70
N SER A 32 -19.21 -1.66 -3.61
CA SER A 32 -19.28 -2.76 -2.65
C SER A 32 -20.49 -2.63 -1.74
N ARG A 33 -21.00 -3.78 -1.30
CA ARG A 33 -22.02 -3.86 -0.24
C ARG A 33 -21.41 -4.00 1.15
N ASN A 34 -20.12 -4.35 1.24
CA ASN A 34 -19.42 -4.61 2.49
C ASN A 34 -18.72 -3.33 2.96
N THR A 35 -18.62 -3.18 4.28
CA THR A 35 -17.73 -2.19 4.89
C THR A 35 -16.31 -2.76 4.97
N LEU A 36 -15.30 -1.89 4.93
CA LEU A 36 -13.92 -2.26 5.19
C LEU A 36 -13.54 -1.80 6.60
N HIS A 37 -13.12 -2.71 7.46
CA HIS A 37 -12.82 -2.47 8.87
C HIS A 37 -11.34 -2.68 9.20
N HIS A 38 -10.97 -2.20 10.39
CA HIS A 38 -9.66 -2.46 11.01
C HIS A 38 -8.49 -2.17 10.07
N GLY A 39 -8.58 -1.07 9.33
CA GLY A 39 -7.53 -0.65 8.42
C GLY A 39 -6.16 -0.69 9.09
N ARG A 40 -5.23 -1.45 8.51
CA ARG A 40 -3.83 -1.53 8.91
C ARG A 40 -2.93 -1.18 7.74
N CYS A 41 -1.82 -0.51 8.01
CA CYS A 41 -0.86 -0.12 6.98
C CYS A 41 0.54 -0.46 7.43
N VAL A 42 1.27 -1.19 6.58
CA VAL A 42 2.69 -1.50 6.78
C VAL A 42 3.49 -0.80 5.69
N LEU A 43 4.48 -0.02 6.10
CA LEU A 43 5.25 0.84 5.23
C LEU A 43 6.69 0.39 5.13
N GLY A 44 7.19 0.27 3.89
CA GLY A 44 8.61 0.10 3.64
C GLY A 44 9.43 1.28 4.15
N ILE A 45 10.74 1.06 4.33
CA ILE A 45 11.70 2.05 4.83
C ILE A 45 11.57 3.38 4.07
N GLY A 46 11.57 4.49 4.80
CA GLY A 46 11.56 5.85 4.26
C GLY A 46 10.16 6.39 3.93
N ASN A 47 9.11 5.57 4.03
CA ASN A 47 7.73 6.03 3.84
C ASN A 47 7.13 6.53 5.15
N LYS A 48 6.35 7.61 5.08
CA LYS A 48 5.61 8.18 6.21
C LYS A 48 4.22 8.60 5.76
N LEU A 49 3.24 8.33 6.61
CA LEU A 49 1.88 8.83 6.42
C LEU A 49 1.86 10.36 6.52
N ILE A 50 1.10 10.99 5.63
CA ILE A 50 0.75 12.41 5.68
C ILE A 50 -0.66 12.56 6.25
N THR A 51 -1.59 11.74 5.75
CA THR A 51 -2.93 11.60 6.32
C THR A 51 -3.03 10.28 7.07
N PRO A 52 -3.81 10.22 8.17
CA PRO A 52 -4.06 8.95 8.85
C PRO A 52 -4.72 7.96 7.89
N LEU A 53 -4.45 6.68 8.09
CA LEU A 53 -5.17 5.61 7.41
C LEU A 53 -6.62 5.61 7.90
N PRO A 54 -7.62 5.60 7.00
CA PRO A 54 -9.00 5.38 7.40
C PRO A 54 -9.13 4.03 8.09
N VAL A 55 -9.52 4.01 9.36
CA VAL A 55 -9.74 2.75 10.10
C VAL A 55 -10.93 1.99 9.54
N MET A 56 -11.90 2.72 8.98
CA MET A 56 -13.11 2.20 8.38
C MET A 56 -13.39 2.91 7.05
N ILE A 57 -13.90 2.19 6.05
CA ILE A 57 -14.45 2.75 4.82
C ILE A 57 -15.83 2.13 4.64
N ASN A 58 -16.90 2.91 4.85
CA ASN A 58 -18.25 2.37 4.75
C ASN A 58 -18.58 1.95 3.31
N ARG A 59 -19.62 1.13 3.17
CA ARG A 59 -20.29 0.97 1.88
C ARG A 59 -20.60 2.33 1.27
N ARG A 60 -20.42 2.48 -0.04
CA ARG A 60 -20.69 3.74 -0.77
C ARG A 60 -19.70 4.88 -0.47
N GLU A 61 -18.60 4.61 0.23
CA GLU A 61 -17.56 5.60 0.52
C GLU A 61 -16.24 5.32 -0.21
N THR A 62 -15.34 6.30 -0.19
CA THR A 62 -13.96 6.16 -0.68
C THR A 62 -12.99 6.53 0.42
N GLY A 63 -12.09 5.63 0.76
CA GLY A 63 -10.94 5.93 1.61
C GLY A 63 -9.80 6.48 0.78
N SER A 64 -9.04 7.42 1.34
CA SER A 64 -7.83 7.95 0.72
C SER A 64 -6.72 8.09 1.75
N ILE A 65 -5.51 7.75 1.34
CA ILE A 65 -4.31 7.90 2.14
C ILE A 65 -3.22 8.56 1.30
N LYS A 66 -2.55 9.55 1.90
CA LYS A 66 -1.41 10.25 1.32
C LYS A 66 -0.16 9.90 2.09
N LEU A 67 0.89 9.54 1.36
CA LEU A 67 2.19 9.19 1.90
C LEU A 67 3.27 10.06 1.27
N LYS A 68 4.33 10.29 2.04
CA LYS A 68 5.59 10.81 1.55
C LYS A 68 6.66 9.73 1.66
N SER A 69 7.51 9.65 0.64
CA SER A 69 8.75 8.86 0.72
C SER A 69 9.96 9.77 0.66
N THR A 70 10.92 9.53 1.54
CA THR A 70 12.26 10.15 1.49
C THR A 70 13.24 9.33 0.65
N ILE A 71 12.79 8.24 0.03
CA ILE A 71 13.60 7.35 -0.81
C ILE A 71 12.88 7.17 -2.16
N LYS A 72 13.65 7.06 -3.27
CA LYS A 72 13.08 6.89 -4.62
C LYS A 72 12.28 5.61 -4.77
N LYS A 73 12.70 4.55 -4.07
CA LYS A 73 12.00 3.27 -4.02
C LYS A 73 11.10 3.24 -2.80
N ALA A 74 9.80 3.09 -3.03
CA ALA A 74 8.79 3.00 -1.98
C ALA A 74 7.95 1.73 -2.18
N TYR A 75 7.47 1.13 -1.10
CA TYR A 75 6.54 0.02 -1.14
C TYR A 75 5.77 -0.04 0.18
N GLY A 76 4.63 -0.71 0.18
CA GLY A 76 3.82 -0.91 1.38
C GLY A 76 2.59 -1.75 1.07
N ILE A 77 1.89 -2.15 2.12
CA ILE A 77 0.58 -2.79 2.06
C ILE A 77 -0.41 -2.05 2.95
N ILE A 78 -1.66 -2.07 2.51
CA ILE A 78 -2.82 -1.73 3.31
C ILE A 78 -3.70 -2.97 3.38
N THR A 79 -4.15 -3.29 4.60
CA THR A 79 -5.03 -4.41 4.87
C THR A 79 -6.32 -3.90 5.49
N TYR A 80 -7.44 -4.43 5.03
CA TYR A 80 -8.75 -4.24 5.65
C TYR A 80 -9.41 -5.60 5.86
N GLU A 81 -10.16 -5.72 6.93
CA GLU A 81 -11.15 -6.80 7.08
C GLU A 81 -12.39 -6.45 6.26
N ILE A 82 -12.91 -7.40 5.50
CA ILE A 82 -14.17 -7.23 4.77
C ILE A 82 -15.30 -7.64 5.70
N ASP A 83 -16.20 -6.70 5.99
CA ASP A 83 -17.33 -6.90 6.91
C ASP A 83 -18.17 -8.13 6.55
N ASP A 84 -18.65 -8.83 7.58
CA ASP A 84 -19.50 -10.03 7.48
C ASP A 84 -18.95 -11.15 6.56
N LYS A 85 -17.63 -11.17 6.31
CA LYS A 85 -16.96 -12.20 5.53
C LYS A 85 -15.90 -12.89 6.36
N CYS A 86 -16.10 -14.19 6.59
CA CYS A 86 -15.13 -15.06 7.25
C CYS A 86 -14.94 -16.34 6.43
N GLU A 87 -13.73 -16.89 6.48
CA GLU A 87 -13.46 -18.26 6.06
C GLU A 87 -13.21 -19.09 7.32
N GLY A 88 -14.20 -19.94 7.67
CA GLY A 88 -14.24 -20.56 8.98
C GLY A 88 -14.38 -19.50 10.09
N SER A 89 -13.38 -19.42 10.99
CA SER A 89 -13.35 -18.47 12.11
C SER A 89 -12.46 -17.26 11.86
N LEU A 90 -11.84 -17.14 10.68
CA LEU A 90 -10.90 -16.06 10.37
C LEU A 90 -11.55 -15.00 9.49
N PRO A 91 -11.25 -13.71 9.72
CA PRO A 91 -11.78 -12.65 8.89
C PRO A 91 -11.21 -12.75 7.48
N LEU A 92 -12.04 -12.44 6.48
CA LEU A 92 -11.60 -12.30 5.10
C LEU A 92 -10.93 -10.93 4.93
N LEU A 93 -9.71 -10.91 4.41
CA LEU A 93 -8.88 -9.72 4.31
C LEU A 93 -8.80 -9.23 2.87
N LEU A 94 -8.97 -7.94 2.67
CA LEU A 94 -8.54 -7.22 1.48
C LEU A 94 -7.14 -6.67 1.71
N ILE A 95 -6.16 -7.12 0.93
CA ILE A 95 -4.78 -6.62 0.98
C ILE A 95 -4.45 -5.92 -0.34
N VAL A 96 -4.06 -4.65 -0.26
CA VAL A 96 -3.60 -3.84 -1.39
C VAL A 96 -2.14 -3.49 -1.19
N GLY A 97 -1.27 -3.97 -2.07
CA GLY A 97 0.16 -3.70 -2.03
C GLY A 97 0.64 -2.89 -3.22
N TRP A 98 1.66 -2.05 -3.01
CA TRP A 98 2.27 -1.23 -4.06
C TRP A 98 3.79 -1.21 -3.98
N LYS A 99 4.42 -0.91 -5.12
CA LYS A 99 5.85 -0.68 -5.29
C LYS A 99 6.08 0.42 -6.30
N ILE A 100 6.74 1.49 -5.86
CA ILE A 100 7.30 2.54 -6.70
C ILE A 100 8.71 2.13 -7.10
N SER A 101 8.93 2.04 -8.40
CA SER A 101 10.19 1.63 -9.02
C SER A 101 11.04 2.86 -9.35
N ILE A 102 12.37 2.72 -9.24
CA ILE A 102 13.32 3.75 -9.72
C ILE A 102 13.50 3.64 -11.23
N ILE A 103 13.52 2.41 -11.73
CA ILE A 103 13.68 2.05 -13.14
C ILE A 103 12.57 1.06 -13.47
N GLY A 104 11.90 1.28 -14.61
CA GLY A 104 10.75 0.48 -15.04
C GLY A 104 9.43 0.93 -14.42
N LYS A 105 8.43 0.07 -14.54
CA LYS A 105 7.05 0.39 -14.16
C LYS A 105 6.80 0.23 -12.66
N ASN A 106 5.92 1.07 -12.13
CA ASN A 106 5.32 0.88 -10.82
C ASN A 106 4.44 -0.37 -10.83
N LYS A 107 4.41 -1.06 -9.70
CA LYS A 107 3.65 -2.30 -9.55
C LYS A 107 2.67 -2.21 -8.40
N TRP A 108 1.54 -2.88 -8.53
CA TRP A 108 0.56 -3.08 -7.47
C TRP A 108 0.01 -4.49 -7.52
N PHE A 109 -0.55 -4.96 -6.40
CA PHE A 109 -1.35 -6.18 -6.36
C PHE A 109 -2.53 -5.97 -5.44
N VAL A 110 -3.51 -6.85 -5.58
CA VAL A 110 -4.58 -7.02 -4.62
C VAL A 110 -4.74 -8.50 -4.30
N PHE A 111 -5.10 -8.80 -3.06
CA PHE A 111 -5.35 -10.14 -2.56
C PHE A 111 -6.62 -10.11 -1.71
N ILE A 112 -7.45 -11.14 -1.86
CA ILE A 112 -8.58 -11.42 -0.98
C ILE A 112 -8.42 -12.84 -0.45
N GLY A 113 -8.40 -13.00 0.86
CA GLY A 113 -8.20 -14.29 1.52
C GLY A 113 -7.96 -14.16 3.02
N CYS A 114 -7.57 -15.26 3.66
CA CYS A 114 -7.32 -15.34 5.10
C CYS A 114 -5.83 -15.54 5.42
N GLU A 115 -5.42 -15.25 6.66
CA GLU A 115 -4.00 -15.37 7.08
C GLU A 115 -3.44 -16.80 6.98
N THR A 116 -4.31 -17.81 6.91
CA THR A 116 -3.95 -19.22 6.74
C THR A 116 -3.69 -19.63 5.29
N ASP A 117 -3.98 -18.77 4.33
CA ASP A 117 -3.83 -19.09 2.92
C ASP A 117 -2.36 -19.24 2.56
N SER A 118 -2.04 -20.27 1.77
CA SER A 118 -0.65 -20.62 1.46
C SER A 118 0.13 -19.52 0.72
N ASP A 119 -0.59 -18.64 0.03
CA ASP A 119 -0.07 -17.51 -0.73
C ASP A 119 -0.32 -16.16 -0.03
N PHE A 120 -0.69 -16.17 1.25
CA PHE A 120 -0.96 -14.97 2.03
C PHE A 120 0.24 -13.99 2.00
N PRO A 121 0.06 -12.74 1.54
CA PRO A 121 1.14 -11.78 1.38
C PRO A 121 1.46 -11.06 2.70
N ASP A 122 2.26 -11.69 3.55
CA ASP A 122 2.74 -11.09 4.80
C ASP A 122 3.76 -9.94 4.58
N GLU A 123 4.03 -9.17 5.65
CA GLU A 123 4.98 -8.05 5.61
C GLU A 123 6.39 -8.48 5.16
N ARG A 124 6.82 -9.70 5.52
CA ARG A 124 8.17 -10.19 5.26
C ARG A 124 8.36 -10.57 3.79
N SER A 125 7.30 -11.03 3.14
CA SER A 125 7.28 -11.53 1.77
C SER A 125 6.83 -10.50 0.74
N ILE A 126 6.27 -9.36 1.17
CA ILE A 126 5.70 -8.32 0.30
C ILE A 126 6.57 -7.96 -0.92
N LYS A 127 7.89 -7.81 -0.74
CA LYS A 127 8.81 -7.47 -1.83
C LYS A 127 8.90 -8.57 -2.89
N LYS A 128 8.91 -9.83 -2.44
CA LYS A 128 8.93 -11.02 -3.28
C LYS A 128 7.58 -11.14 -3.99
N TYR A 129 6.48 -11.04 -3.24
CA TYR A 129 5.13 -11.09 -3.78
C TYR A 129 4.88 -10.02 -4.86
N LEU A 130 5.24 -8.75 -4.62
CA LEU A 130 5.16 -7.67 -5.61
C LEU A 130 6.00 -7.92 -6.87
N LYS A 131 7.09 -8.68 -6.75
CA LYS A 131 7.93 -9.02 -7.90
C LYS A 131 7.24 -10.06 -8.78
N GLU A 132 6.67 -11.08 -8.15
CA GLU A 132 6.08 -12.27 -8.79
C GLU A 132 4.65 -12.00 -9.29
N ASN A 133 3.82 -11.33 -8.50
CA ASN A 133 2.38 -11.16 -8.73
C ASN A 133 1.95 -9.71 -9.07
N GLY A 134 2.89 -8.76 -9.01
CA GLY A 134 2.57 -7.35 -9.19
C GLY A 134 2.21 -6.99 -10.64
N SER A 135 1.02 -6.42 -10.83
CA SER A 135 0.52 -5.81 -12.07
C SER A 135 1.05 -4.39 -12.25
N THR A 136 1.15 -3.94 -13.50
CA THR A 136 1.51 -2.57 -13.90
C THR A 136 0.33 -1.90 -14.58
N GLY A 137 0.20 -0.57 -14.50
CA GLY A 137 -0.93 0.14 -15.11
C GLY A 137 -2.27 -0.31 -14.53
N SER A 138 -3.32 -0.30 -15.35
CA SER A 138 -4.67 -0.75 -14.96
C SER A 138 -4.84 -2.25 -15.16
N ASN A 139 -5.49 -2.91 -14.21
CA ASN A 139 -5.86 -4.32 -14.34
C ASN A 139 -7.13 -4.61 -13.51
N THR A 140 -7.78 -5.73 -13.82
CA THR A 140 -8.96 -6.25 -13.12
C THR A 140 -8.64 -7.64 -12.58
N PHE A 141 -9.02 -7.87 -11.32
CA PHE A 141 -8.89 -9.16 -10.65
C PHE A 141 -10.26 -9.66 -10.22
N ASP A 142 -10.60 -10.86 -10.66
CA ASP A 142 -11.82 -11.55 -10.28
C ASP A 142 -11.52 -12.59 -9.20
N PHE A 143 -12.10 -12.40 -8.03
CA PHE A 143 -12.05 -13.31 -6.88
C PHE A 143 -13.37 -14.07 -6.82
N GLU A 144 -13.53 -15.06 -7.71
CA GLU A 144 -14.78 -15.82 -7.87
C GLU A 144 -15.24 -16.48 -6.56
N ALA A 145 -14.30 -17.05 -5.80
CA ALA A 145 -14.56 -17.67 -4.50
C ALA A 145 -15.23 -16.71 -3.49
N HIS A 146 -15.01 -15.41 -3.66
CA HIS A 146 -15.56 -14.37 -2.79
C HIS A 146 -16.55 -13.46 -3.52
N SER A 147 -16.97 -13.84 -4.74
CA SER A 147 -17.89 -13.07 -5.60
C SER A 147 -17.53 -11.58 -5.68
N THR A 148 -16.23 -11.29 -5.77
CA THR A 148 -15.69 -9.93 -5.70
C THR A 148 -14.79 -9.66 -6.89
N THR A 149 -15.00 -8.54 -7.57
CA THR A 149 -14.11 -8.05 -8.63
C THR A 149 -13.45 -6.76 -8.18
N ILE A 150 -12.15 -6.65 -8.39
CA ILE A 150 -11.38 -5.45 -8.06
C ILE A 150 -10.73 -4.88 -9.31
N ASN A 151 -11.10 -3.65 -9.62
CA ASN A 151 -10.41 -2.83 -10.60
C ASN A 151 -9.36 -1.99 -9.88
N GLY A 152 -8.11 -2.06 -10.33
CA GLY A 152 -7.06 -1.20 -9.79
C GLY A 152 -6.16 -0.65 -10.87
N SER A 153 -5.39 0.36 -10.50
CA SER A 153 -4.41 0.97 -11.38
C SER A 153 -3.28 1.59 -10.59
N ILE A 154 -2.11 1.67 -11.22
CA ILE A 154 -0.98 2.46 -10.72
C ILE A 154 -0.39 3.27 -11.88
N ASN A 155 -0.08 4.55 -11.62
CA ASN A 155 0.67 5.39 -12.55
C ASN A 155 2.18 5.30 -12.27
N ASP A 156 3.00 5.74 -13.23
CA ASP A 156 4.46 5.76 -13.08
C ASP A 156 5.01 7.11 -12.56
N GLY A 157 4.13 8.06 -12.23
CA GLY A 157 4.48 9.46 -11.93
C GLY A 157 3.98 10.40 -13.01
#